data_AF-A0A1L8ZAC3-F1
#
_entry.id   AF-A0A1L8ZAC3-F1
#
_cell.length_a   1.000
_cell.length_b   1.000
_cell.length_c   1.000
_cell.angle_alpha   90.00
_cell.angle_beta   90.00
_cell.angle_gamma   90.00
#
_symmetry.space_group_name_H-M   'P 1'
#
loop_
_entity.id
_entity.type
_entity.pdbx_description
1 polymer ?
#
loop_
_entity_poly.entity_id
_entity_poly.type
_entity_poly.pdbx_seq_one_letter_code
_entity_poly.pdbx_strand_id
1 'polypeptide(L)'
;ARESIANSIPVNLKYSITVGIGLFIAFIGFVNGGIIIKNDATLVGIGSFIDLKVLFTFLGLFFIVIFEQLNVRGSILWAICSVTAISWTYAIFSPESAVAAGIRFPDGILRFESIGPIFNQMDFSYILSKHFWSFITIVLVLLFNDLFDTLGTLIAVAAKGNMLDK
;
A
#
# COMPACT_ATOMS: atom_id res chain seq x y z
N ALA A 1 -12.82 18.88 -20.09
CA ALA A 1 -12.25 19.44 -18.83
C ALA A 1 -11.10 18.59 -18.29
N ARG A 2 -11.29 17.30 -18.02
CA ARG A 2 -10.26 16.39 -17.46
C ARG A 2 -8.99 16.29 -18.34
N GLU A 3 -9.19 16.14 -19.64
CA GLU A 3 -8.13 16.04 -20.65
C GLU A 3 -7.40 17.38 -20.86
N SER A 4 -8.12 18.49 -20.80
CA SER A 4 -7.51 19.84 -20.83
C SER A 4 -6.62 20.08 -19.63
N ILE A 5 -7.05 19.69 -18.42
CA ILE A 5 -6.23 19.79 -17.20
C ILE A 5 -5.00 18.87 -17.32
N ALA A 6 -5.19 17.64 -17.80
CA ALA A 6 -4.09 16.70 -18.01
C ALA A 6 -3.09 17.20 -19.06
N ASN A 7 -3.54 17.85 -20.13
CA ASN A 7 -2.68 18.39 -21.18
C ASN A 7 -2.02 19.72 -20.80
N SER A 8 -2.54 20.44 -19.80
CA SER A 8 -1.89 21.62 -19.23
C SER A 8 -0.71 21.30 -18.31
N ILE A 9 -0.55 20.04 -17.86
CA ILE A 9 0.56 19.64 -16.99
C ILE A 9 1.77 19.24 -17.86
N PRO A 10 2.93 19.91 -17.71
CA PRO A 10 4.18 19.53 -18.36
C PRO A 10 4.49 18.04 -18.19
N VAL A 11 4.95 17.39 -19.26
CA VAL A 11 5.32 15.96 -19.25
C VAL A 11 6.34 15.64 -18.14
N ASN A 12 7.30 16.55 -17.90
CA ASN A 12 8.26 16.43 -16.82
C ASN A 12 7.59 16.31 -15.43
N LEU A 13 6.55 17.11 -15.16
CA LEU A 13 5.81 17.03 -13.90
C LEU A 13 5.04 15.71 -13.78
N LYS A 14 4.48 15.18 -14.88
CA LYS A 14 3.80 13.87 -14.88
C LYS A 14 4.75 12.74 -14.49
N TYR A 15 5.97 12.73 -15.03
CA TYR A 15 6.98 11.74 -14.67
C TYR A 15 7.45 11.89 -13.23
N SER A 16 7.72 13.11 -12.76
CA SER A 16 8.11 13.36 -11.37
C SER A 16 7.07 12.91 -10.36
N ILE A 17 5.78 13.16 -10.63
CA ILE A 17 4.67 12.69 -9.77
C ILE A 17 4.65 11.16 -9.71
N THR A 18 4.78 10.50 -10.86
CA THR A 18 4.77 9.02 -10.94
C THR A 18 5.93 8.40 -10.16
N VAL A 19 7.15 8.94 -10.31
CA VAL A 19 8.34 8.47 -9.58
C VAL A 19 8.20 8.72 -8.07
N GLY A 20 7.71 9.90 -7.68
CA GLY A 20 7.50 10.25 -6.28
C GLY A 20 6.52 9.33 -5.58
N ILE A 21 5.36 9.06 -6.18
CA ILE A 21 4.34 8.16 -5.63
C ILE A 21 4.85 6.72 -5.57
N GLY A 22 5.52 6.24 -6.63
CA GLY A 22 6.10 4.91 -6.65
C GLY A 22 7.13 4.69 -5.54
N LEU A 23 8.04 5.65 -5.34
CA LEU A 23 9.03 5.61 -4.26
C LEU A 23 8.37 5.69 -2.88
N PHE A 24 7.31 6.50 -2.73
CA PHE A 24 6.57 6.63 -1.48
C PHE A 24 5.84 5.33 -1.10
N ILE A 25 5.16 4.68 -2.04
CA ILE A 25 4.48 3.40 -1.82
C ILE A 25 5.53 2.31 -1.52
N ALA A 26 6.66 2.28 -2.24
CA ALA A 26 7.75 1.36 -1.96
C ALA A 26 8.32 1.54 -0.54
N PHE A 27 8.50 2.80 -0.12
CA PHE A 27 8.95 3.13 1.23
C PHE A 27 7.97 2.63 2.30
N ILE A 28 6.67 2.86 2.12
CA ILE A 28 5.62 2.33 3.02
C ILE A 28 5.68 0.80 3.06
N GLY A 29 5.90 0.15 1.91
CA GLY A 29 6.09 -1.31 1.83
C GLY A 29 7.27 -1.79 2.68
N PHE A 30 8.42 -1.11 2.60
CA PHE A 30 9.59 -1.46 3.41
C PHE A 30 9.42 -1.18 4.91
N VAL A 31 8.68 -0.15 5.28
CA VAL A 31 8.31 0.13 6.68
C VAL A 31 7.38 -0.97 7.20
N ASN A 32 6.33 -1.29 6.45
CA ASN A 32 5.38 -2.33 6.82
C ASN A 32 6.03 -3.72 6.87
N GLY A 33 7.02 -3.99 6.01
CA GLY A 33 7.82 -5.22 6.01
C GLY A 33 8.91 -5.29 7.07
N GLY A 34 9.15 -4.22 7.83
CA GLY A 34 10.16 -4.18 8.89
C GLY A 34 11.61 -3.99 8.41
N ILE A 35 11.82 -3.79 7.09
CA ILE A 35 13.15 -3.50 6.53
C ILE A 35 13.60 -2.09 6.95
N ILE A 36 12.65 -1.15 6.94
CA ILE A 36 12.87 0.20 7.44
C ILE A 36 12.18 0.35 8.78
N ILE A 37 12.92 0.80 9.78
CA ILE A 37 12.41 1.10 11.12
C ILE A 37 12.67 2.56 11.48
N LYS A 38 11.88 3.10 12.41
CA LYS A 38 12.14 4.43 12.95
C LYS A 38 13.43 4.40 13.76
N ASN A 39 14.32 5.34 13.49
CA ASN A 39 15.53 5.58 14.28
C ASN A 39 15.46 7.00 14.83
N ASP A 40 15.61 7.19 16.13
CA ASP A 40 15.48 8.53 16.73
C ASP A 40 16.63 9.48 16.36
N ALA A 41 17.78 8.96 15.92
CA ALA A 41 18.93 9.76 15.48
C ALA A 41 18.87 10.14 13.98
N THR A 42 18.37 9.25 13.12
CA THR A 42 18.39 9.43 11.66
C THR A 42 17.01 9.47 11.00
N LEU A 43 15.93 9.39 11.79
CA LEU A 43 14.52 9.19 11.38
C LEU A 43 14.24 7.86 10.67
N VAL A 44 15.20 7.36 9.89
CA VAL A 44 15.15 6.12 9.11
C VAL A 44 16.35 5.25 9.50
N GLY A 45 16.07 4.02 9.93
CA GLY A 45 17.07 2.99 10.24
C GLY A 45 16.77 1.69 9.52
N ILE A 46 17.75 0.79 9.52
CA ILE A 46 17.63 -0.56 8.96
C ILE A 46 17.17 -1.51 10.07
N GLY A 47 16.13 -2.29 9.79
CA GLY A 47 15.62 -3.33 10.70
C GLY A 47 16.55 -4.54 10.80
N SER A 48 16.25 -5.46 11.72
CA SER A 48 17.02 -6.69 11.84
C SER A 48 16.69 -7.65 10.70
N PHE A 49 17.69 -8.05 9.91
CA PHE A 49 17.53 -9.05 8.85
C PHE A 49 17.22 -10.46 9.36
N ILE A 50 17.43 -10.71 10.66
CA ILE A 50 17.11 -11.98 11.32
C ILE A 50 15.63 -12.01 11.76
N ASP A 51 14.94 -10.87 11.73
CA ASP A 51 13.52 -10.83 12.03
C ASP A 51 12.73 -11.63 10.99
N LEU A 52 11.87 -12.52 11.48
CA LEU A 52 10.99 -13.36 10.69
C LEU A 52 10.13 -12.52 9.73
N LYS A 53 9.70 -11.32 10.15
CA LYS A 53 8.90 -10.40 9.34
C LYS A 53 9.68 -9.88 8.12
N VAL A 54 10.96 -9.57 8.30
CA VAL A 54 11.85 -9.11 7.24
C VAL A 54 12.14 -10.25 6.26
N LEU A 55 12.34 -11.46 6.78
CA LEU A 55 12.57 -12.67 5.97
C LEU A 55 11.40 -12.96 5.03
N PHE A 56 10.15 -12.93 5.53
CA PHE A 56 8.96 -13.12 4.70
C PHE A 56 8.78 -12.00 3.66
N THR A 57 9.18 -10.77 4.00
CA THR A 57 9.16 -9.64 3.03
C THR A 57 10.14 -9.89 1.88
N PHE A 58 11.37 -10.33 2.17
CA PHE A 58 12.34 -10.70 1.12
C PHE A 58 11.88 -11.90 0.31
N LEU A 59 11.28 -12.91 0.95
CA LEU A 59 10.73 -14.07 0.27
C LEU A 59 9.64 -13.68 -0.73
N GLY A 60 8.76 -12.74 -0.36
CA GLY A 60 7.74 -12.22 -1.25
C GLY A 60 8.30 -11.46 -2.44
N LEU A 61 9.29 -10.58 -2.20
CA LEU A 61 9.98 -9.89 -3.29
C LEU A 61 10.63 -10.88 -4.26
N PHE A 62 11.26 -11.93 -3.72
CA PHE A 62 11.89 -12.98 -4.50
C PHE A 62 10.89 -13.76 -5.37
N PHE A 63 9.72 -14.13 -4.82
CA PHE A 63 8.67 -14.77 -5.60
C PHE A 63 8.04 -13.88 -6.67
N ILE A 64 7.91 -12.58 -6.41
CA ILE A 64 7.47 -11.63 -7.44
C ILE A 64 8.42 -11.68 -8.64
N VAL A 65 9.74 -11.59 -8.39
CA VAL A 65 10.76 -11.64 -9.46
C VAL A 65 10.70 -12.96 -10.23
N ILE A 66 10.58 -14.09 -9.53
CA ILE A 66 10.47 -15.42 -10.18
C ILE A 66 9.23 -15.50 -11.06
N PHE A 67 8.05 -15.19 -10.54
CA PHE A 67 6.81 -15.33 -11.31
C PHE A 67 6.71 -14.33 -12.45
N GLU A 68 7.31 -13.14 -12.29
CA GLU A 68 7.42 -12.15 -13.37
C GLU A 68 8.35 -12.65 -14.47
N GLN A 69 9.51 -13.23 -14.13
CA GLN A 69 10.44 -13.79 -15.11
C GLN A 69 9.84 -15.00 -15.85
N LEU A 70 8.98 -15.76 -15.17
CA LEU A 70 8.20 -16.85 -15.77
C LEU A 70 6.99 -16.37 -16.59
N ASN A 71 6.76 -15.05 -16.70
CA ASN A 71 5.65 -14.43 -17.43
C ASN A 71 4.27 -14.97 -17.03
N VAL A 72 4.09 -15.32 -15.75
CA VAL A 72 2.81 -15.81 -15.23
C VAL A 72 1.84 -14.63 -15.10
N ARG A 73 0.63 -14.77 -15.67
CA ARG A 73 -0.43 -13.76 -15.52
C ARG A 73 -0.81 -13.64 -14.04
N GLY A 74 -0.63 -12.45 -13.47
CA GLY A 74 -0.85 -12.21 -12.05
C GLY A 74 0.30 -12.67 -11.16
N SER A 75 1.54 -12.57 -11.65
CA SER A 75 2.80 -12.86 -10.92
C SER A 75 2.78 -12.37 -9.46
N ILE A 76 2.39 -11.10 -9.24
CA ILE A 76 2.29 -10.50 -7.91
C ILE A 76 1.27 -11.24 -7.03
N LEU A 77 0.11 -11.60 -7.59
CA LEU A 77 -0.95 -12.28 -6.84
C LEU A 77 -0.51 -13.71 -6.44
N TRP A 78 0.14 -14.43 -7.36
CA TRP A 78 0.73 -15.73 -7.05
C TRP A 78 1.84 -15.66 -6.01
N ALA A 79 2.67 -14.60 -6.02
CA ALA A 79 3.66 -14.36 -4.99
C ALA A 79 3.02 -14.16 -3.62
N ILE A 80 1.99 -13.31 -3.53
CA ILE A 80 1.24 -13.06 -2.29
C ILE A 80 0.64 -14.36 -1.75
N CYS A 81 -0.05 -15.13 -2.60
CA CYS A 81 -0.63 -16.42 -2.20
C CYS A 81 0.43 -17.41 -1.71
N SER A 82 1.57 -17.50 -2.42
CA SER A 82 2.64 -18.42 -2.08
C SER A 82 3.30 -18.08 -0.74
N VAL A 83 3.64 -16.80 -0.51
CA VAL A 83 4.18 -16.36 0.78
C VAL A 83 3.18 -16.60 1.90
N THR A 84 1.91 -16.24 1.68
CA THR A 84 0.86 -16.43 2.69
C THR A 84 0.73 -17.89 3.10
N ALA A 85 0.73 -18.83 2.14
CA ALA A 85 0.67 -20.25 2.41
C ALA A 85 1.88 -20.76 3.22
N ILE A 86 3.09 -20.27 2.89
CA ILE A 86 4.32 -20.61 3.65
C ILE A 86 4.25 -20.01 5.06
N SER A 87 3.83 -18.76 5.20
CA SER A 87 3.65 -18.09 6.49
C SER A 87 2.65 -18.81 7.39
N TRP A 88 1.53 -19.29 6.83
CA TRP A 88 0.56 -20.11 7.57
C TRP A 88 1.13 -21.47 7.96
N THR A 89 1.88 -22.13 7.07
CA THR A 89 2.55 -23.39 7.41
C THR A 89 3.52 -23.20 8.57
N TYR A 90 4.32 -22.12 8.54
CA TYR A 90 5.21 -21.76 9.64
C TYR A 90 4.44 -21.47 10.95
N ALA A 91 3.30 -20.80 10.86
CA ALA A 91 2.45 -20.48 12.02
C ALA A 91 1.87 -21.73 12.71
N ILE A 92 1.71 -22.85 12.00
CA ILE A 92 1.31 -24.13 12.60
C ILE A 92 2.45 -24.73 13.45
N PHE A 93 3.69 -24.64 12.98
CA PHE A 93 4.85 -25.21 13.67
C PHE A 93 5.37 -24.34 14.82
N SER A 94 5.20 -23.02 14.75
CA SER A 94 5.68 -22.08 15.78
C SER A 94 4.70 -20.92 15.98
N PRO A 95 3.60 -21.16 16.71
CA PRO A 95 2.51 -20.19 16.86
C PRO A 95 2.94 -18.88 17.54
N GLU A 96 3.74 -18.98 18.61
CA GLU A 96 4.19 -17.80 19.37
C GLU A 96 5.05 -16.84 18.52
N SER A 97 6.00 -17.39 17.77
CA SER A 97 6.86 -16.61 16.87
C SER A 97 6.09 -16.04 15.67
N ALA A 98 5.05 -16.74 15.21
CA ALA A 98 4.23 -16.27 14.09
C ALA A 98 3.33 -15.09 14.49
N VAL A 99 2.74 -15.13 15.69
CA VAL A 99 1.96 -14.01 16.22
C VAL A 99 2.85 -12.78 16.43
N ALA A 100 4.08 -12.96 16.93
CA ALA A 100 5.04 -11.88 17.10
C ALA A 100 5.44 -11.22 15.76
N ALA A 101 5.49 -11.98 14.66
CA ALA A 101 5.75 -11.47 13.32
C ALA A 101 4.51 -10.85 12.64
N GLY A 102 3.34 -10.84 13.29
CA GLY A 102 2.10 -10.30 12.74
C GLY A 102 1.37 -11.25 11.78
N ILE A 103 1.75 -12.53 11.73
CA ILE A 103 1.09 -13.54 10.91
C ILE A 103 -0.18 -13.97 11.65
N ARG A 104 -1.34 -13.77 11.01
CA ARG A 104 -2.64 -14.17 11.57
C ARG A 104 -3.36 -15.10 10.61
N PHE A 105 -4.02 -16.10 11.19
CA PHE A 105 -4.99 -16.90 10.46
C PHE A 105 -6.25 -16.06 10.20
N PRO A 106 -6.98 -16.34 9.11
CA PRO A 106 -8.30 -15.78 8.93
C PRO A 106 -9.21 -16.22 10.08
N ASP A 107 -9.91 -15.29 10.72
CA ASP A 107 -10.85 -15.58 11.81
C ASP A 107 -12.08 -16.41 11.34
N GLY A 108 -12.24 -16.60 10.02
CA GLY A 108 -13.26 -17.43 9.38
C GLY A 108 -13.31 -17.23 7.86
N ILE A 109 -14.07 -18.06 7.14
CA ILE A 109 -14.31 -17.91 5.69
C ILE A 109 -15.28 -16.75 5.40
N LEU A 110 -16.25 -16.55 6.29
CA LEU A 110 -17.23 -15.46 6.23
C LEU A 110 -17.19 -14.72 7.56
N ARG A 111 -16.77 -13.45 7.51
CA ARG A 111 -16.79 -12.55 8.65
C ARG A 111 -17.94 -11.57 8.45
N PHE A 112 -18.97 -11.70 9.28
CA PHE A 112 -20.02 -10.69 9.38
C PHE A 112 -19.65 -9.71 10.49
N GLU A 113 -19.08 -8.58 10.10
CA GLU A 113 -18.95 -7.45 11.02
C GLU A 113 -20.33 -6.81 11.24
N SER A 114 -20.70 -6.61 12.51
CA SER A 114 -21.96 -5.96 12.83
C SER A 114 -21.94 -4.51 12.35
N ILE A 115 -23.04 -4.03 11.77
CA ILE A 115 -23.22 -2.62 11.39
C ILE A 115 -23.55 -1.77 12.63
N GLY A 116 -23.96 -2.40 13.75
CA GLY A 116 -24.34 -1.72 14.98
C GLY A 116 -23.33 -0.69 15.52
N PRO A 117 -22.01 -0.95 15.51
CA PRO A 117 -20.99 0.00 15.95
C PRO A 117 -20.78 1.21 15.04
N ILE A 118 -21.29 1.20 13.82
CA ILE A 118 -21.12 2.28 12.83
C ILE A 118 -22.46 2.99 12.57
N PHE A 119 -23.57 2.32 12.83
CA PHE A 119 -24.91 2.84 12.61
C PHE A 119 -25.15 4.11 13.44
N ASN A 120 -25.39 5.23 12.75
CA ASN A 120 -25.66 6.54 13.33
C ASN A 120 -24.53 7.13 14.20
N GLN A 121 -23.28 6.72 13.98
CA GLN A 121 -22.10 7.25 14.68
C GLN A 121 -21.41 8.40 13.91
N MET A 122 -22.14 9.12 13.06
CA MET A 122 -21.59 10.26 12.32
C MET A 122 -21.40 11.46 13.26
N ASP A 123 -20.15 11.76 13.60
CA ASP A 123 -19.79 12.90 14.43
C ASP A 123 -19.28 14.09 13.60
N PHE A 124 -20.06 15.17 13.57
CA PHE A 124 -19.69 16.44 12.92
C PHE A 124 -19.03 17.44 13.88
N SER A 125 -18.88 17.10 15.17
CA SER A 125 -18.25 17.94 16.20
C SER A 125 -16.80 18.30 15.84
N TYR A 126 -16.08 17.38 15.18
CA TYR A 126 -14.72 17.62 14.71
C TYR A 126 -14.64 18.75 13.67
N ILE A 127 -15.67 18.87 12.81
CA ILE A 127 -15.75 19.92 11.79
C ILE A 127 -16.18 21.24 12.40
N LEU A 128 -17.13 21.21 13.34
CA LEU A 128 -17.76 22.41 13.91
C LEU A 128 -16.94 23.10 15.02
N SER A 129 -15.81 22.51 15.43
CA SER A 129 -14.97 22.98 16.54
C SER A 129 -13.67 23.65 16.07
N LYS A 130 -12.71 23.85 16.98
CA LYS A 130 -11.40 24.47 16.71
C LYS A 130 -10.56 23.71 15.66
N HIS A 131 -10.97 22.51 15.27
CA HIS A 131 -10.28 21.66 14.30
C HIS A 131 -10.72 21.86 12.85
N PHE A 132 -11.60 22.82 12.54
CA PHE A 132 -12.05 23.10 11.18
C PHE A 132 -10.89 23.22 10.16
N TRP A 133 -9.81 23.94 10.51
CA TRP A 133 -8.64 24.09 9.64
C TRP A 133 -7.82 22.80 9.49
N SER A 134 -7.73 21.99 10.54
CA SER A 134 -7.12 20.66 10.47
C SER A 134 -7.95 19.73 9.57
N PHE A 135 -9.27 19.77 9.69
CA PHE A 135 -10.19 19.02 8.84
C PHE A 135 -10.03 19.39 7.36
N ILE A 136 -10.06 20.69 7.03
CA ILE A 136 -9.84 21.16 5.65
C ILE A 136 -8.47 20.68 5.12
N THR A 137 -7.42 20.78 5.93
CA THR A 137 -6.09 20.29 5.54
C THR A 137 -6.10 18.79 5.24
N ILE A 138 -6.70 17.98 6.12
CA ILE A 138 -6.80 16.52 5.93
C ILE A 138 -7.59 16.20 4.65
N VAL A 139 -8.74 16.85 4.44
CA VAL A 139 -9.56 16.67 3.24
C VAL A 139 -8.79 17.03 1.99
N LEU A 140 -8.07 18.15 1.98
CA LEU A 140 -7.24 18.55 0.83
C LEU A 140 -6.10 17.56 0.59
N VAL A 141 -5.39 17.12 1.63
CA VAL A 141 -4.31 16.12 1.49
C VAL A 141 -4.84 14.81 0.91
N LEU A 142 -5.96 14.30 1.44
CA LEU A 142 -6.58 13.07 0.94
C LEU A 142 -7.13 13.24 -0.48
N LEU A 143 -7.73 14.39 -0.80
CA LEU A 143 -8.21 14.72 -2.14
C LEU A 143 -7.06 14.73 -3.15
N PHE A 144 -5.93 15.37 -2.82
CA PHE A 144 -4.78 15.39 -3.72
C PHE A 144 -4.12 14.02 -3.83
N ASN A 145 -4.03 13.25 -2.74
CA ASN A 145 -3.52 11.88 -2.78
C ASN A 145 -4.37 11.00 -3.73
N ASP A 146 -5.70 11.04 -3.59
CA ASP A 146 -6.63 10.30 -4.46
C ASP A 146 -6.63 10.81 -5.90
N LEU A 147 -6.54 12.13 -6.10
CA LEU A 147 -6.43 12.72 -7.44
C LEU A 147 -5.16 12.24 -8.15
N PHE A 148 -4.02 12.15 -7.46
CA PHE A 148 -2.80 11.66 -8.07
C PHE A 148 -2.80 10.15 -8.29
N ASP A 149 -3.40 9.36 -7.39
CA ASP A 149 -3.57 7.91 -7.59
C ASP A 149 -4.47 7.61 -8.79
N THR A 150 -5.59 8.34 -8.92
CA THR A 150 -6.50 8.21 -10.08
C THR A 150 -5.87 8.68 -11.39
N LEU A 151 -5.07 9.75 -11.37
CA LEU A 151 -4.31 10.18 -12.54
C LEU A 151 -3.20 9.18 -12.91
N GLY A 152 -2.47 8.68 -11.92
CA GLY A 152 -1.40 7.70 -12.12
C GLY A 152 -1.92 6.40 -12.72
N THR A 153 -3.03 5.88 -12.17
CA THR A 153 -3.70 4.69 -12.72
C THR A 153 -4.28 4.93 -14.11
N LEU A 154 -4.92 6.08 -14.36
CA LEU A 154 -5.43 6.44 -15.67
C LEU A 154 -4.30 6.50 -16.72
N ILE A 155 -3.20 7.19 -16.41
CA ILE A 155 -2.04 7.32 -17.31
C ILE A 155 -1.40 5.94 -17.54
N ALA A 156 -1.22 5.13 -16.49
CA ALA A 156 -0.63 3.80 -16.61
C ALA A 156 -1.47 2.85 -17.47
N VAL A 157 -2.80 2.86 -17.29
CA VAL A 157 -3.73 2.04 -18.09
C VAL A 157 -3.82 2.56 -19.52
N ALA A 158 -3.90 3.88 -19.72
CA ALA A 158 -3.92 4.49 -21.05
C ALA A 158 -2.61 4.23 -21.82
N ALA A 159 -1.46 4.29 -21.15
CA ALA A 159 -0.16 3.93 -21.72
C ALA A 159 -0.15 2.47 -22.19
N LYS A 160 -0.61 1.55 -21.34
CA LYS A 160 -0.66 0.12 -21.67
C LYS A 160 -1.70 -0.21 -22.74
N GLY A 161 -2.73 0.62 -22.89
CA GLY A 161 -3.77 0.53 -23.90
C GLY A 161 -3.47 1.26 -25.22
N ASN A 162 -2.31 1.92 -25.37
CA ASN A 162 -1.99 2.81 -26.51
C ASN A 162 -3.04 3.93 -26.71
N MET A 163 -3.54 4.51 -25.61
CA MET A 163 -4.58 5.55 -25.58
C MET A 163 -4.06 6.90 -25.02
N LEU A 164 -2.74 7.14 -25.04
CA LEU A 164 -2.16 8.38 -24.51
C LEU A 164 -2.34 9.59 -25.44
N ASP A 165 -2.47 9.34 -26.74
CA ASP A 165 -2.44 10.36 -27.80
C ASP A 165 -3.79 10.52 -28.53
N LYS A 166 -4.89 10.03 -27.96
CA LYS A 166 -6.25 10.17 -28.50
C LYS A 166 -7.13 11.01 -27.60
#